data_AF-A0A3C1FE91-F1
#
_entry.id   AF-A0A3C1FE91-F1
#
_cell.length_a   1.000
_cell.length_b   1.000
_cell.length_c   1.000
_cell.angle_alpha   90.00
_cell.angle_beta   90.00
_cell.angle_gamma   90.00
#
_symmetry.space_group_name_H-M   'P 1'
#
loop_
_entity.id
_entity.type
_entity.pdbx_description
1 polymer ?
#
loop_
_entity_poly.entity_id
_entity_poly.type
_entity_poly.pdbx_seq_one_letter_code
_entity_poly.pdbx_strand_id
1 'polypeptide(L)'
;MTGLTPEEQSAFEVAASLAAEGRTLPLVMEPPRRGRPPTHWIDLTVEQRQTAIAELGLPKFRASQLSRQLFSHFNERPEQWTDIPKDERELLASRLVQPLIDGVRDQVADAG
;
A
#
# COMPACT_ATOMS: atom_id res chain seq x y z
N MET A 1 -4.31 22.94 -14.99
CA MET A 1 -4.29 21.68 -15.76
C MET A 1 -4.95 20.61 -14.89
N THR A 2 -5.83 19.79 -15.44
CA THR A 2 -6.62 18.75 -14.71
C THR A 2 -5.76 17.70 -14.00
N GLY A 3 -4.47 17.61 -14.31
CA GLY A 3 -3.56 16.60 -13.74
C GLY A 3 -3.85 15.18 -14.24
N LEU A 4 -4.68 15.05 -15.28
CA LEU A 4 -5.01 13.80 -15.96
C LEU A 4 -4.06 13.60 -17.15
N THR A 5 -3.69 12.35 -17.41
CA THR A 5 -3.04 11.93 -18.65
C THR A 5 -3.99 12.11 -19.84
N PRO A 6 -3.47 12.20 -21.09
CA PRO A 6 -4.32 12.27 -22.28
C PRO A 6 -5.31 11.10 -22.40
N GLU A 7 -4.92 9.90 -21.95
CA GLU A 7 -5.78 8.72 -21.93
C GLU A 7 -6.91 8.84 -20.90
N GLU A 8 -6.59 9.24 -19.66
CA GLU A 8 -7.59 9.51 -18.63
C GLU A 8 -8.56 10.62 -19.04
N GLN A 9 -8.06 11.66 -19.70
CA GLN A 9 -8.86 12.76 -20.22
C GLN A 9 -9.85 12.26 -21.29
N SER A 10 -9.38 11.43 -22.23
CA SER A 10 -10.22 10.82 -23.27
C SER A 10 -11.27 9.86 -22.67
N ALA A 11 -10.89 9.03 -21.70
CA ALA A 11 -11.82 8.13 -21.01
C ALA A 11 -12.91 8.91 -20.25
N PHE A 12 -12.54 10.03 -19.62
CA PHE A 12 -13.48 10.93 -18.96
C PHE A 12 -14.46 11.56 -19.95
N GLU A 13 -13.97 12.05 -21.10
CA GLU A 13 -14.82 12.62 -22.16
C GLU A 13 -15.82 11.61 -22.72
N VAL A 14 -15.37 10.36 -22.93
CA VAL A 14 -16.26 9.26 -23.33
C VAL A 14 -17.32 9.00 -22.27
N ALA A 15 -16.95 8.90 -21.00
CA ALA A 15 -17.89 8.71 -19.90
C ALA A 15 -18.90 9.87 -19.79
N ALA A 16 -18.44 11.11 -19.98
CA ALA A 16 -19.29 12.31 -19.97
C ALA A 16 -20.27 12.33 -21.15
N SER A 17 -19.84 11.95 -22.36
CA SER A 17 -20.73 11.83 -23.54
C SER A 17 -21.81 10.79 -23.30
N LEU A 18 -21.44 9.60 -22.80
CA LEU A 18 -22.39 8.52 -22.49
C LEU A 18 -23.43 8.98 -21.45
N ALA A 19 -22.99 9.69 -20.41
CA ALA A 19 -23.89 10.25 -19.40
C ALA A 19 -24.83 11.31 -20.00
N ALA A 20 -24.35 12.20 -20.87
CA ALA A 20 -25.15 13.21 -21.55
C ALA A 20 -26.19 12.58 -22.51
N GLU A 21 -25.89 11.43 -23.10
CA GLU A 21 -26.78 10.63 -23.93
C GLU A 21 -27.80 9.80 -23.13
N GLY A 22 -27.81 9.91 -21.80
CA GLY A 22 -28.70 9.15 -20.93
C GLY A 22 -28.35 7.67 -20.82
N ARG A 23 -27.16 7.25 -21.27
CA ARG A 23 -26.67 5.88 -21.12
C ARG A 23 -26.03 5.70 -19.75
N THR A 24 -26.45 4.68 -19.03
CA THR A 24 -25.83 4.32 -17.75
C THR A 24 -24.56 3.52 -18.00
N LEU A 25 -23.45 3.91 -17.34
CA LEU A 25 -22.30 3.02 -17.24
C LEU A 25 -22.75 1.74 -16.52
N PRO A 26 -22.31 0.54 -16.95
CA PRO A 26 -22.72 -0.70 -16.32
C PRO A 26 -22.30 -0.70 -14.85
N LEU A 27 -23.29 -0.66 -13.97
CA LEU A 27 -23.08 -0.76 -12.53
C LEU A 27 -22.68 -2.20 -12.19
N VAL A 28 -21.41 -2.39 -11.84
CA VAL A 28 -20.92 -3.69 -11.36
C VAL A 28 -21.34 -3.82 -9.89
N MET A 29 -22.47 -4.47 -9.64
CA MET A 29 -23.01 -4.69 -8.29
C MET A 29 -22.28 -5.80 -7.53
N GLU A 30 -21.70 -6.76 -8.24
CA GLU A 30 -20.90 -7.84 -7.63
C GLU A 30 -19.45 -7.75 -8.13
N PRO A 31 -18.50 -7.33 -7.28
CA PRO A 31 -17.10 -7.23 -7.68
C PRO A 31 -16.52 -8.63 -7.94
N PRO A 32 -15.53 -8.75 -8.85
CA PRO A 32 -14.82 -9.99 -9.04
C PRO A 32 -14.23 -10.48 -7.71
N ARG A 33 -14.42 -11.77 -7.41
CA ARG A 33 -13.94 -12.38 -6.17
C ARG A 33 -12.42 -12.36 -6.13
N ARG A 34 -11.85 -11.38 -5.42
CA ARG A 34 -10.42 -11.36 -5.08
C ARG A 34 -10.23 -11.97 -3.69
N GLY A 35 -9.21 -12.82 -3.55
CA GLY A 35 -8.79 -13.30 -2.23
C GLY A 35 -8.37 -12.14 -1.33
N ARG A 36 -8.35 -12.39 -0.01
CA ARG A 36 -7.83 -11.42 0.95
C ARG A 36 -6.34 -11.18 0.63
N PRO A 37 -5.86 -9.92 0.62
CA PRO A 37 -4.43 -9.65 0.45
C PRO A 37 -3.62 -10.30 1.59
N PRO A 38 -2.31 -10.52 1.40
CA PRO A 38 -1.44 -10.99 2.47
C PRO A 38 -1.49 -10.05 3.67
N THR A 39 -1.41 -10.61 4.87
CA THR A 39 -1.35 -9.83 6.12
C THR A 39 -0.14 -8.91 6.11
N HIS A 40 -0.35 -7.65 6.46
CA HIS A 40 0.70 -6.63 6.54
C HIS A 40 1.10 -6.35 8.00
N TRP A 41 2.30 -5.84 8.22
CA TRP A 41 2.81 -5.45 9.55
C TRP A 41 1.89 -4.47 10.27
N ILE A 42 1.26 -3.58 9.49
CA ILE A 42 0.35 -2.54 10.00
C ILE A 42 -0.96 -3.14 10.52
N ASP A 43 -1.34 -4.34 10.08
CA ASP A 43 -2.55 -5.03 10.56
C ASP A 43 -2.36 -5.63 11.96
N LEU A 44 -1.12 -5.81 12.40
CA LEU A 44 -0.78 -6.57 13.60
C LEU A 44 -0.76 -5.67 14.85
N THR A 45 -1.25 -6.20 15.99
CA THR A 45 -1.03 -5.61 17.32
C THR A 45 0.43 -5.75 17.75
N VAL A 46 0.83 -5.08 18.84
CA VAL A 46 2.19 -5.16 19.38
C VAL A 46 2.57 -6.59 19.75
N GLU A 47 1.65 -7.35 20.34
CA GLU A 47 1.85 -8.75 20.73
C GLU A 47 1.97 -9.64 19.49
N GLN A 48 1.08 -9.44 18.51
CA GLN A 48 1.09 -10.20 17.26
C GLN A 48 2.37 -9.97 16.46
N ARG A 49 2.94 -8.76 16.48
CA ARG A 49 4.23 -8.44 15.85
C ARG A 49 5.39 -9.24 16.45
N GLN A 50 5.44 -9.39 17.77
CA GLN A 50 6.48 -10.20 18.42
C GLN A 50 6.36 -11.68 18.05
N THR A 51 5.13 -12.19 17.96
CA THR A 51 4.86 -13.56 17.51
C THR A 51 5.28 -13.76 16.05
N ALA A 52 4.88 -12.87 15.15
CA ALA A 52 5.25 -12.95 13.72
C ALA A 52 6.77 -12.94 13.51
N ILE A 53 7.51 -12.11 14.25
CA ILE A 53 8.98 -12.09 14.22
C ILE A 53 9.57 -13.41 14.73
N ALA A 54 9.03 -13.97 15.80
CA ALA A 54 9.49 -15.24 16.36
C ALA A 54 9.24 -16.41 15.41
N GLU A 55 8.10 -16.43 14.69
CA GLU A 55 7.78 -17.42 13.66
C GLU A 55 8.74 -17.38 12.47
N LEU A 56 9.36 -16.22 12.20
CA LEU A 56 10.43 -16.07 11.21
C LEU A 56 11.81 -16.50 11.73
N GLY A 57 11.91 -16.98 12.97
CA GLY A 57 13.18 -17.38 13.60
C GLY A 57 14.07 -16.21 14.00
N LEU A 58 13.52 -14.98 14.04
CA LEU A 58 14.26 -13.76 14.37
C LEU A 58 14.12 -13.40 15.85
N PRO A 59 15.09 -12.65 16.43
CA PRO A 59 14.97 -12.15 17.79
C PRO A 59 13.76 -11.22 17.95
N LYS A 60 12.94 -11.41 19.01
CA LYS A 60 11.71 -10.63 19.24
C LYS A 60 11.89 -9.11 19.23
N PHE A 61 13.08 -8.61 19.60
CA PHE A 61 13.35 -7.17 19.58
C PHE A 61 13.35 -6.58 18.16
N ARG A 62 13.48 -7.39 17.09
CA ARG A 62 13.30 -6.91 15.71
C ARG A 62 11.92 -6.30 15.47
N ALA A 63 10.90 -6.72 16.24
CA ALA A 63 9.56 -6.13 16.16
C ALA A 63 9.56 -4.62 16.49
N SER A 64 10.33 -4.20 17.49
CA SER A 64 10.39 -2.78 17.86
C SER A 64 11.18 -1.96 16.84
N GLN A 65 12.25 -2.54 16.27
CA GLN A 65 13.03 -1.91 15.20
C GLN A 65 12.18 -1.68 13.95
N LEU A 66 11.50 -2.73 13.47
CA LEU A 66 10.62 -2.63 12.30
C LEU A 66 9.46 -1.65 12.54
N SER A 67 8.87 -1.67 13.75
CA SER A 67 7.82 -0.71 14.11
C SER A 67 8.35 0.73 14.09
N ARG A 68 9.58 0.98 14.52
CA ARG A 68 10.18 2.31 14.48
C ARG A 68 10.42 2.79 13.05
N GLN A 69 10.87 1.91 12.16
CA GLN A 69 11.03 2.24 10.74
C GLN A 69 9.70 2.67 10.11
N LEU A 70 8.63 1.89 10.30
CA LEU A 70 7.34 2.17 9.67
C LEU A 70 6.57 3.30 10.34
N PHE A 71 6.49 3.34 11.67
CA PHE A 71 5.59 4.26 12.37
C PHE A 71 6.26 5.54 12.87
N SER A 72 7.57 5.55 13.06
CA SER A 72 8.30 6.76 13.50
C SER A 72 9.06 7.42 12.37
N HIS A 73 9.67 6.62 11.49
CA HIS A 73 10.44 7.15 10.36
C HIS A 73 9.64 7.23 9.06
N PHE A 74 8.42 6.67 9.02
CA PHE A 74 7.60 6.58 7.81
C PHE A 74 8.38 5.99 6.63
N ASN A 75 9.22 5.00 6.95
CA ASN A 75 10.19 4.42 6.04
C ASN A 75 9.84 2.96 5.76
N GLU A 76 9.17 2.75 4.64
CA GLU A 76 8.82 1.43 4.12
C GLU A 76 9.90 0.82 3.21
N ARG A 77 11.06 1.51 3.04
CA ARG A 77 12.14 1.10 2.14
C ARG A 77 13.19 0.24 2.87
N PRO A 78 13.20 -1.08 2.68
CA PRO A 78 14.03 -1.99 3.46
C PRO A 78 15.53 -1.70 3.31
N GLU A 79 15.96 -1.23 2.14
CA GLU A 79 17.34 -0.84 1.88
C GLU A 79 17.86 0.30 2.76
N GLN A 80 16.94 1.06 3.38
CA GLN A 80 17.23 2.19 4.26
C GLN A 80 17.16 1.83 5.76
N TRP A 81 16.77 0.60 6.12
CA TRP A 81 16.72 0.14 7.52
C TRP A 81 18.12 -0.23 8.02
N THR A 82 18.93 0.78 8.37
CA THR A 82 20.35 0.60 8.71
C THR A 82 20.58 -0.12 10.05
N ASP A 83 19.57 -0.22 10.91
CA ASP A 83 19.62 -0.91 12.20
C ASP A 83 19.22 -2.40 12.10
N ILE A 84 18.83 -2.87 10.92
CA ILE A 84 18.45 -4.26 10.64
C ILE A 84 19.45 -4.85 9.61
N PRO A 85 20.07 -6.02 9.88
CA PRO A 85 20.98 -6.67 8.93
C PRO A 85 20.36 -6.91 7.56
N LYS A 86 21.20 -6.95 6.53
CA LYS A 86 20.76 -7.06 5.13
C LYS A 86 19.87 -8.28 4.86
N ASP A 87 20.24 -9.44 5.38
CA ASP A 87 19.47 -10.67 5.13
C ASP A 87 18.12 -10.64 5.86
N GLU A 88 18.07 -9.99 7.04
CA GLU A 88 16.86 -9.86 7.84
C GLU A 88 15.88 -8.82 7.26
N ARG A 89 16.36 -7.67 6.78
CA ARG A 89 15.48 -6.65 6.18
C ARG A 89 14.81 -7.14 4.90
N GLU A 90 15.50 -7.94 4.07
CA GLU A 90 14.92 -8.56 2.87
C GLU A 90 13.82 -9.58 3.25
N LEU A 91 14.08 -10.42 4.26
CA LEU A 91 13.08 -11.36 4.78
C LEU A 91 11.84 -10.64 5.33
N LEU A 92 12.04 -9.64 6.19
CA LEU A 92 10.95 -8.87 6.80
C LEU A 92 10.10 -8.15 5.75
N ALA A 93 10.74 -7.53 4.76
CA ALA A 93 10.04 -6.85 3.67
C ALA A 93 9.15 -7.80 2.87
N SER A 94 9.69 -8.95 2.46
CA SER A 94 8.95 -9.92 1.65
C SER A 94 7.77 -10.58 2.38
N ARG A 95 7.82 -10.66 3.72
CA ARG A 95 6.83 -11.40 4.52
C ARG A 95 5.82 -10.53 5.23
N LEU A 96 6.21 -9.32 5.61
CA LEU A 96 5.44 -8.47 6.52
C LEU A 96 5.27 -7.04 6.01
N VAL A 97 6.08 -6.60 5.05
CA VAL A 97 6.03 -5.23 4.49
C VAL A 97 5.97 -5.26 2.97
N GLN A 98 5.17 -6.18 2.43
CA GLN A 98 4.95 -6.29 0.99
C GLN A 98 4.27 -5.02 0.44
N PRO A 99 4.64 -4.55 -0.77
CA PRO A 99 3.89 -3.48 -1.42
C PRO A 99 2.47 -3.98 -1.73
N LEU A 100 1.47 -3.30 -1.18
CA LEU A 100 0.04 -3.63 -1.36
C LEU A 100 -0.70 -2.63 -2.25
N ILE A 101 -0.12 -1.44 -2.43
CA ILE A 101 -0.66 -0.35 -3.24
C ILE A 101 0.48 0.30 -4.02
N ASP A 102 0.18 0.72 -5.25
CA ASP A 102 1.06 1.54 -6.06
C ASP A 102 0.52 2.97 -6.07
N GLY A 103 1.36 3.93 -5.69
CA GLY A 103 1.01 5.35 -5.74
C GLY A 103 0.84 5.79 -7.19
N VAL A 104 -0.36 6.28 -7.55
CA VAL A 104 -0.66 6.74 -8.92
C VAL A 104 -0.27 8.20 -9.10
N ARG A 105 -0.74 9.08 -8.21
CA ARG A 105 -0.38 10.50 -8.20
C ARG A 105 -0.60 11.12 -6.83
N ASP A 106 0.18 12.14 -6.52
CA ASP A 106 -0.11 13.07 -5.42
C ASP A 106 -0.95 14.25 -5.93
N GLN A 107 -1.96 14.65 -5.17
CA GLN A 107 -2.76 15.84 -5.45
C GLN A 107 -2.56 16.86 -4.34
N VAL A 108 -2.39 18.12 -4.72
CA VAL A 108 -2.12 19.23 -3.80
C VAL A 108 -3.16 20.31 -4.07
N ALA A 109 -3.81 20.79 -3.00
CA ALA A 109 -4.73 21.92 -3.08
C ALA A 109 -3.96 23.22 -3.35
N ASP A 110 -4.67 24.29 -3.68
CA ASP A 110 -4.15 25.64 -3.95
C ASP A 110 -3.59 26.38 -2.73
N ALA A 111 -3.36 25.67 -1.61
CA ALA A 111 -2.83 26.18 -0.35
C ALA A 111 -3.72 27.22 0.37
N GLY A 112 -4.99 27.37 -0.04
CA GLY A 112 -5.97 28.28 0.56
C GLY A 112 -6.15 29.59 -0.19
#